data_AF-A0A920NMV6-F1
#
_entry.id   AF-A0A920NMV6-F1
#
_cell.length_a   1.000
_cell.length_b   1.000
_cell.length_c   1.000
_cell.angle_alpha   90.00
_cell.angle_beta   90.00
_cell.angle_gamma   90.00
#
_symmetry.space_group_name_H-M   'P 1'
#
loop_
_entity.id
_entity.type
_entity.pdbx_description
1 polymer ?
#
loop_
_entity_poly.entity_id
_entity_poly.type
_entity_poly.pdbx_seq_one_letter_code
_entity_poly.pdbx_strand_id
1 'polypeptide(L)'
;MVFRATSVFGLNMVTFIDDITIRAEVGYFTTKKDFQESWFRFFDTEAEYVQYVIQFEYRTVSSSTIGAQLIGNHVLNAVGQTIDLVTMDPVAINTDNFVPGLGTPFAMIAEQSLSIVGSETFFDESLELSYNLLINLEEKGQIVGVNETIH
;
A
#
# COMPACT_ATOMS: atom_id res chain seq x y z
N MET A 1 -23.97 -3.96 1.04
CA MET A 1 -22.58 -3.60 0.67
C MET A 1 -22.62 -2.23 0.04
N VAL A 2 -21.96 -1.24 0.64
CA VAL A 2 -21.99 0.15 0.15
C VAL A 2 -20.93 0.29 -0.94
N PHE A 3 -21.35 0.45 -2.19
CA PHE A 3 -20.46 0.61 -3.34
C PHE A 3 -19.93 2.05 -3.39
N ARG A 4 -18.61 2.24 -3.55
CA ARG A 4 -17.96 3.54 -3.78
C ARG A 4 -17.37 3.52 -5.18
N ALA A 5 -17.89 4.35 -6.09
CA ALA A 5 -17.32 4.48 -7.43
C ALA A 5 -16.00 5.26 -7.32
N THR A 6 -14.90 4.62 -7.72
CA THR A 6 -13.57 5.21 -7.68
C THR A 6 -12.98 5.16 -9.07
N SER A 7 -12.59 6.33 -9.58
CA SER A 7 -11.81 6.47 -10.81
C SER A 7 -10.34 6.46 -10.46
N VAL A 8 -9.52 5.81 -11.28
CA VAL A 8 -8.07 5.69 -11.07
C VAL A 8 -7.34 6.12 -12.33
N PHE A 9 -6.39 7.02 -12.18
CA PHE A 9 -5.37 7.30 -13.18
C PHE A 9 -4.04 6.74 -12.67
N GLY A 10 -3.51 5.73 -13.36
CA GLY A 10 -2.29 5.04 -12.96
C GLY A 10 -1.18 5.19 -13.99
N LEU A 11 0.05 5.33 -13.52
CA LEU A 11 1.27 5.23 -14.31
C LEU A 11 2.15 4.15 -13.71
N ASN A 12 2.65 3.26 -14.55
CA ASN A 12 3.56 2.20 -14.17
C ASN A 12 4.78 2.24 -15.10
N MET A 13 5.96 2.11 -14.50
CA MET A 13 7.24 2.06 -15.17
C MET A 13 8.05 0.89 -14.63
N VAL A 14 8.70 0.16 -15.52
CA VAL A 14 9.72 -0.83 -15.19
C VAL A 14 10.94 -0.63 -16.07
N THR A 15 12.13 -0.73 -15.49
CA THR A 15 13.39 -0.72 -16.22
C THR A 15 14.35 -1.77 -15.65
N PHE A 16 15.24 -2.24 -16.52
CA PHE A 16 16.23 -3.28 -16.23
C PHE A 16 17.61 -2.74 -16.57
N ILE A 17 18.54 -2.82 -15.62
CA ILE A 17 19.92 -2.39 -15.78
C ILE A 17 20.79 -3.54 -15.26
N ASP A 18 21.34 -4.33 -16.18
CA ASP A 18 22.05 -5.57 -15.85
C ASP A 18 21.21 -6.47 -14.91
N ASP A 19 21.72 -6.74 -13.71
CA ASP A 19 21.09 -7.56 -12.68
C ASP A 19 20.11 -6.79 -11.77
N ILE A 20 19.87 -5.51 -12.07
CA ILE A 20 18.98 -4.63 -11.32
C ILE A 20 17.64 -4.46 -12.05
N THR A 21 16.55 -4.62 -11.32
CA THR A 21 15.20 -4.24 -11.73
C THR A 21 14.71 -3.06 -10.90
N ILE A 22 14.20 -2.02 -11.56
CA ILE A 22 13.56 -0.88 -10.89
C ILE A 22 12.12 -0.81 -11.39
N ARG A 23 11.17 -0.71 -10.45
CA ARG A 23 9.74 -0.52 -10.73
C ARG A 23 9.26 0.72 -10.02
N ALA A 24 8.42 1.50 -10.69
CA ALA A 24 7.73 2.62 -10.09
C ALA A 24 6.26 2.59 -10.53
N GLU A 25 5.37 2.70 -9.56
CA GLU A 25 3.94 2.83 -9.79
C GLU A 25 3.44 4.06 -9.05
N VAL A 26 2.55 4.82 -9.68
CA VAL A 26 1.81 5.90 -9.04
C VAL A 26 0.36 5.85 -9.52
N GLY A 27 -0.57 6.00 -8.59
CA GLY A 27 -2.00 6.06 -8.86
C GLY A 27 -2.60 7.29 -8.20
N TYR A 28 -3.38 8.05 -8.95
CA TYR A 28 -4.26 9.09 -8.44
C TYR A 28 -5.69 8.55 -8.46
N PHE A 29 -6.33 8.57 -7.30
CA PHE A 29 -7.64 7.99 -7.06
C PHE A 29 -8.62 9.10 -6.72
N THR A 30 -9.75 9.11 -7.42
CA THR A 30 -10.87 10.01 -7.14
C THR A 30 -12.09 9.17 -6.85
N THR A 31 -12.58 9.25 -5.62
CA THR A 31 -13.82 8.62 -5.19
C THR A 31 -14.90 9.68 -5.20
N LYS A 32 -15.96 9.47 -5.98
CA LYS A 32 -17.17 10.29 -5.98
C LYS A 32 -18.37 9.39 -5.83
N LYS A 33 -19.31 9.80 -4.98
CA LYS A 33 -20.60 9.13 -4.87
C LYS A 33 -21.69 10.07 -5.35
N ASP A 34 -22.48 9.58 -6.31
CA ASP A 34 -23.63 10.31 -6.86
C ASP A 34 -24.89 9.46 -6.63
N PHE A 35 -25.27 9.25 -5.36
CA PHE A 35 -26.47 8.49 -4.99
C PHE A 35 -27.57 9.42 -4.48
N GLN A 36 -28.56 9.67 -5.33
CA GLN A 36 -29.80 10.39 -5.00
C GLN A 36 -30.86 9.50 -4.30
N GLU A 37 -30.48 8.75 -3.27
CA GLU A 37 -31.43 7.99 -2.46
C GLU A 37 -31.44 8.56 -1.02
N SER A 38 -32.58 9.16 -0.65
CA SER A 38 -32.75 10.06 0.50
C SER A 38 -32.34 9.49 1.87
N TRP A 39 -32.23 8.18 2.02
CA TRP A 39 -31.98 7.48 3.29
C TRP A 39 -30.50 7.14 3.52
N PHE A 40 -29.65 7.23 2.49
CA PHE A 40 -28.21 6.94 2.55
C PHE A 40 -27.31 8.19 2.48
N ARG A 41 -27.89 9.40 2.53
CA ARG A 41 -27.14 10.68 2.51
C ARG A 41 -26.10 10.83 3.63
N PHE A 42 -26.19 10.03 4.69
CA PHE A 42 -25.22 10.00 5.80
C PHE A 42 -23.84 9.44 5.42
N PHE A 43 -23.69 8.87 4.22
CA PHE A 43 -22.42 8.29 3.74
C PHE A 43 -21.98 8.89 2.40
N ASP A 44 -22.35 10.14 2.14
CA ASP A 44 -21.75 10.89 1.05
C ASP A 44 -20.27 11.09 1.39
N THR A 45 -19.39 10.66 0.51
CA THR A 45 -17.95 10.71 0.73
C THR A 45 -17.27 10.93 -0.60
N GLU A 46 -16.64 12.08 -0.72
CA GLU A 46 -15.73 12.40 -1.79
C GLU A 46 -14.32 12.35 -1.23
N ALA A 47 -13.42 11.69 -1.96
CA ALA A 47 -12.03 11.61 -1.53
C ALA A 47 -11.09 11.54 -2.73
N GLU A 48 -9.95 12.20 -2.58
CA GLU A 48 -8.86 12.22 -3.53
C GLU A 48 -7.59 11.83 -2.80
N TYR A 49 -6.87 10.85 -3.33
CA TYR A 49 -5.63 10.38 -2.73
C TYR A 49 -4.67 9.88 -3.80
N VAL A 50 -3.39 9.97 -3.49
CA VAL A 50 -2.30 9.42 -4.31
C VAL A 50 -1.72 8.21 -3.59
N GLN A 51 -1.37 7.18 -4.34
CA GLN A 51 -0.54 6.08 -3.88
C GLN A 51 0.64 5.91 -4.81
N TYR A 52 1.79 5.57 -4.26
CA TYR A 52 2.96 5.25 -5.04
C TYR A 52 3.74 4.08 -4.43
N VAL A 53 4.41 3.36 -5.31
CA VAL A 53 5.34 2.27 -4.96
C VAL A 53 6.58 2.45 -5.79
N ILE A 54 7.75 2.49 -5.16
CA ILE A 54 9.05 2.45 -5.84
C ILE A 54 9.76 1.21 -5.34
N GLN A 55 10.09 0.28 -6.24
CA GLN A 55 10.75 -0.97 -5.94
C GLN A 55 12.10 -1.04 -6.63
N PHE A 56 13.08 -1.56 -5.91
CA PHE A 56 14.40 -1.91 -6.38
C PHE A 56 14.61 -3.39 -6.06
N GLU A 57 15.04 -4.18 -7.04
CA GLU A 57 15.45 -5.58 -6.86
C GLU A 57 16.81 -5.76 -7.53
N TYR A 58 17.72 -6.42 -6.83
CA TYR A 58 19.02 -6.86 -7.34
C TYR A 58 19.11 -8.38 -7.23
N ARG A 59 19.44 -9.03 -8.33
CA ARG A 59 19.62 -10.49 -8.41
C ARG A 59 21.09 -10.82 -8.50
N THR A 60 21.63 -11.51 -7.52
CA THR A 60 23.03 -11.94 -7.56
C THR A 60 23.17 -13.14 -8.51
N VAL A 61 24.36 -13.29 -9.10
CA VAL A 61 24.77 -14.45 -9.93
C VAL A 61 24.60 -15.81 -9.24
N SER A 62 24.47 -15.86 -7.92
CA SER A 62 24.30 -17.06 -7.10
C SER A 62 22.85 -17.38 -6.75
N SER A 63 21.88 -17.01 -7.59
CA SER A 63 20.42 -17.18 -7.39
C SER A 63 19.81 -16.40 -6.21
N SER A 64 20.62 -15.69 -5.41
CA SER A 64 20.15 -14.82 -4.33
C SER A 64 19.44 -13.56 -4.84
N THR A 65 18.49 -13.05 -4.08
CA THR A 65 17.81 -11.77 -4.38
C THR A 65 17.83 -10.85 -3.18
N ILE A 66 17.96 -9.55 -3.43
CA ILE A 66 17.72 -8.51 -2.43
C ILE A 66 16.87 -7.43 -3.07
N GLY A 67 15.85 -6.99 -2.36
CA GLY A 67 14.94 -5.97 -2.82
C GLY A 67 14.54 -5.02 -1.71
N ALA A 68 14.20 -3.80 -2.12
CA ALA A 68 13.60 -2.81 -1.26
C ALA A 68 12.42 -2.17 -1.99
N GLN A 69 11.35 -1.86 -1.26
CA GLN A 69 10.23 -1.10 -1.79
C GLN A 69 9.83 0.01 -0.81
N LEU A 70 9.69 1.22 -1.34
CA LEU A 70 9.08 2.34 -0.66
C LEU A 70 7.63 2.43 -1.12
N ILE A 71 6.70 2.38 -0.18
CA ILE A 71 5.27 2.46 -0.43
C ILE A 71 4.75 3.68 0.31
N GLY A 72 3.98 4.50 -0.39
CA GLY A 72 3.35 5.66 0.21
C GLY A 72 1.92 5.84 -0.26
N ASN A 73 1.12 6.40 0.62
CA ASN A 73 -0.20 6.92 0.35
C ASN A 73 -0.28 8.34 0.91
N HIS A 74 -1.07 9.20 0.28
CA HIS A 74 -1.38 10.50 0.85
C HIS A 74 -2.78 10.93 0.45
N VAL A 75 -3.59 11.34 1.42
CA VAL A 75 -4.95 11.82 1.21
C VAL A 75 -4.90 13.32 0.94
N LEU A 76 -5.27 13.71 -0.28
CA LEU A 76 -5.23 15.11 -0.72
C LEU A 76 -6.47 15.88 -0.30
N ASN A 77 -7.62 15.22 -0.37
CA ASN A 77 -8.90 15.78 0.02
C ASN A 77 -9.80 14.64 0.47
N ALA A 78 -10.55 14.85 1.54
CA ALA A 78 -11.62 13.94 1.93
C ALA A 78 -12.70 14.76 2.61
N VAL A 79 -13.93 14.64 2.11
CA VAL A 79 -15.10 15.33 2.65
C VAL A 79 -16.25 14.35 2.65
N GLY A 80 -16.97 14.30 3.77
CA GLY A 80 -18.13 13.43 3.88
C GLY A 80 -18.63 13.31 5.29
N GLN A 81 -19.52 12.34 5.50
CA GLN A 81 -19.98 11.94 6.82
C GLN A 81 -19.81 10.43 6.99
N THR A 82 -19.48 10.03 8.21
CA THR A 82 -19.45 8.65 8.68
C THR A 82 -20.12 8.57 10.05
N ILE A 83 -20.23 7.37 10.60
CA ILE A 83 -20.76 7.14 11.95
C ILE A 83 -19.62 6.69 12.85
N ASP A 84 -19.49 7.33 14.00
CA ASP A 84 -18.65 6.83 15.08
C ASP A 84 -19.29 5.54 15.63
N LEU A 85 -18.59 4.42 15.55
CA LEU A 85 -19.13 3.11 15.95
C LEU A 85 -19.31 2.97 17.47
N VAL A 86 -18.71 3.86 18.27
CA VAL A 86 -18.81 3.88 19.73
C VAL A 86 -19.96 4.76 20.19
N THR A 87 -20.07 5.99 19.66
CA THR A 87 -21.14 6.92 20.07
C THR A 87 -22.41 6.82 19.23
N MET A 88 -22.32 6.18 18.06
CA MET A 88 -23.35 6.15 17.02
C MET A 88 -23.71 7.53 16.45
N ASP A 89 -22.87 8.54 16.69
CA ASP A 89 -23.08 9.90 16.19
C ASP A 89 -22.47 10.08 14.78
N PRO A 90 -23.07 10.94 13.93
CA PRO A 90 -22.45 11.37 12.70
C PRO A 90 -21.15 12.16 12.98
N VAL A 91 -20.06 11.76 12.33
CA VAL A 91 -18.77 12.45 12.36
C VAL A 91 -18.39 12.84 10.94
N ALA A 92 -17.87 14.06 10.77
CA ALA A 92 -17.37 14.53 9.49
C ALA A 92 -16.08 13.79 9.10
N ILE A 93 -16.01 13.33 7.85
CA ILE A 93 -14.78 12.82 7.26
C ILE A 93 -13.91 14.01 6.84
N ASN A 94 -12.61 13.92 7.14
CA ASN A 94 -11.56 14.82 6.69
C ASN A 94 -10.34 14.00 6.25
N THR A 95 -9.26 14.68 5.85
CA THR A 95 -8.00 14.04 5.43
C THR A 95 -7.39 13.14 6.49
N ASP A 96 -7.60 13.45 7.77
CA ASP A 96 -6.91 12.81 8.89
C ASP A 96 -7.60 11.51 9.33
N ASN A 97 -8.91 11.38 9.06
CA ASN A 97 -9.70 10.22 9.45
C ASN A 97 -10.17 9.35 8.27
N PHE A 98 -9.83 9.75 7.04
CA PHE A 98 -10.14 8.99 5.85
C PHE A 98 -9.11 7.89 5.60
N VAL A 99 -9.57 6.65 5.51
CA VAL A 99 -8.72 5.51 5.12
C VAL A 99 -9.05 5.11 3.68
N PRO A 100 -8.07 5.14 2.75
CA PRO A 100 -8.26 4.67 1.37
C PRO A 100 -8.63 3.18 1.32
N GLY A 101 -9.66 2.85 0.54
CA GLY A 101 -10.16 1.48 0.42
C GLY A 101 -9.78 0.75 -0.88
N LEU A 102 -9.19 1.43 -1.86
CA LEU A 102 -8.73 0.85 -3.13
C LEU A 102 -7.26 1.18 -3.37
N GLY A 103 -6.59 0.33 -4.15
CA GLY A 103 -5.16 0.41 -4.45
C GLY A 103 -4.33 -0.52 -3.56
N THR A 104 -3.29 -0.02 -2.89
CA THR A 104 -2.36 -0.87 -2.11
C THR A 104 -2.93 -1.17 -0.72
N PRO A 105 -3.05 -2.46 -0.30
CA PRO A 105 -3.51 -2.82 1.04
C PRO A 105 -2.61 -2.25 2.16
N PHE A 106 -1.37 -1.89 1.84
CA PHE A 106 -0.41 -1.27 2.76
C PHE A 106 -0.89 0.09 3.29
N ALA A 107 -1.69 0.84 2.53
CA ALA A 107 -2.25 2.11 2.96
C ALA A 107 -3.19 1.97 4.19
N MET A 108 -3.63 0.74 4.50
CA MET A 108 -4.40 0.45 5.73
C MET A 108 -3.51 0.26 6.97
N ILE A 109 -2.22 0.04 6.78
CA ILE A 109 -1.27 -0.31 7.86
C ILE A 109 -0.32 0.85 8.15
N ALA A 110 0.10 1.59 7.12
CA ALA A 110 0.97 2.77 7.26
C ALA A 110 0.74 3.74 6.10
N GLU A 111 0.80 5.05 6.39
CA GLU A 111 0.78 6.09 5.35
C GLU A 111 2.04 6.02 4.48
N GLN A 112 3.20 5.79 5.10
CA GLN A 112 4.46 5.53 4.40
C GLN A 112 5.21 4.35 5.03
N SER A 113 5.72 3.44 4.21
CA SER A 113 6.49 2.28 4.67
C SER A 113 7.65 1.92 3.76
N LEU A 114 8.72 1.41 4.36
CA LEU A 114 9.84 0.80 3.67
C LEU A 114 9.81 -0.70 3.94
N SER A 115 9.81 -1.51 2.89
CA SER A 115 10.01 -2.95 3.01
C SER A 115 11.33 -3.35 2.38
N ILE A 116 12.08 -4.20 3.07
CA ILE A 116 13.31 -4.81 2.59
C ILE A 116 13.08 -6.32 2.62
N VAL A 117 13.34 -6.96 1.50
CA VAL A 117 13.19 -8.41 1.35
C VAL A 117 14.45 -8.97 0.72
N GLY A 118 14.77 -10.22 1.05
CA GLY A 118 15.81 -10.92 0.32
C GLY A 118 15.78 -12.39 0.60
N SER A 119 16.44 -13.13 -0.29
CA SER A 119 16.63 -14.56 -0.19
C SER A 119 18.04 -14.93 -0.59
N GLU A 120 18.60 -15.91 0.10
CA GLU A 120 19.89 -16.51 -0.22
C GLU A 120 19.77 -18.03 -0.24
N THR A 121 20.34 -18.64 -1.27
CA THR A 121 20.39 -20.10 -1.42
C THR A 121 21.77 -20.63 -1.07
N PHE A 122 21.83 -21.71 -0.30
CA PHE A 122 23.04 -22.39 0.15
C PHE A 122 23.03 -23.86 -0.29
N PHE A 123 24.21 -24.50 -0.26
CA PHE A 123 24.39 -25.94 -0.47
C PHE A 123 23.77 -26.46 -1.78
N ASP A 124 24.20 -25.92 -2.92
CA ASP A 124 23.65 -26.27 -4.25
C ASP A 124 22.12 -26.15 -4.30
N GLU A 125 21.61 -25.06 -3.72
CA GLU A 125 20.17 -24.72 -3.64
C GLU A 125 19.33 -25.64 -2.74
N SER A 126 19.95 -26.49 -1.90
CA SER A 126 19.23 -27.37 -0.96
C SER A 126 18.64 -26.62 0.25
N LEU A 127 19.08 -25.39 0.51
CA LEU A 127 18.60 -24.55 1.59
C LEU A 127 18.38 -23.13 1.08
N GLU A 128 17.18 -22.59 1.30
CA GLU A 128 16.88 -21.17 1.08
C GLU A 128 16.60 -20.48 2.42
N LEU A 129 17.27 -19.37 2.66
CA LEU A 129 16.98 -18.45 3.75
C LEU A 129 16.34 -17.19 3.18
N SER A 130 15.15 -16.85 3.66
CA SER A 130 14.40 -15.66 3.26
C SER A 130 14.18 -14.74 4.44
N TYR A 131 14.31 -13.44 4.22
CA TYR A 131 14.01 -12.41 5.22
C TYR A 131 13.09 -11.33 4.66
N ASN A 132 12.22 -10.79 5.52
CA ASN A 132 11.33 -9.69 5.24
C ASN A 132 11.35 -8.72 6.42
N LEU A 133 11.59 -7.46 6.14
CA LEU A 133 11.50 -6.36 7.09
C LEU A 133 10.51 -5.36 6.50
N LEU A 134 9.52 -4.93 7.27
CA LEU A 134 8.63 -3.83 6.95
C LEU A 134 8.73 -2.81 8.08
N ILE A 135 8.99 -1.55 7.73
CA ILE A 135 9.17 -0.45 8.67
C ILE A 135 8.11 0.59 8.33
N ASN A 136 7.30 0.99 9.31
CA ASN A 136 6.46 2.18 9.20
C ASN A 136 7.37 3.41 9.36
N LEU A 137 7.33 4.32 8.40
CA LEU A 137 8.18 5.51 8.36
C LEU A 137 7.56 6.72 9.09
N GLU A 138 6.24 6.70 9.29
CA GLU A 138 5.50 7.76 9.99
C GLU A 138 5.31 7.44 11.47
N GLU A 139 5.00 6.18 11.79
CA GLU A 139 4.81 5.71 13.17
C GLU A 139 5.88 4.72 13.60
N LYS A 140 6.11 4.62 14.91
CA LYS A 140 7.05 3.64 15.48
C LYS A 140 6.47 2.22 15.38
N GLY A 141 6.79 1.50 14.31
CA GLY A 141 6.40 0.11 14.13
C GLY A 141 7.24 -0.61 13.09
N GLN A 142 7.56 -1.88 13.34
CA GLN A 142 8.26 -2.74 12.39
C GLN A 142 7.73 -4.18 12.44
N ILE A 143 7.70 -4.84 11.30
CA ILE A 143 7.42 -6.27 11.18
C ILE A 143 8.68 -6.93 10.64
N VAL A 144 9.10 -8.00 11.30
CA VAL A 144 10.29 -8.78 10.92
C VAL A 144 9.86 -10.23 10.72
N GLY A 145 10.20 -10.79 9.57
CA GLY A 145 10.01 -12.20 9.23
C GLY A 145 11.32 -12.80 8.75
N VAL A 146 11.63 -13.99 9.25
CA VAL A 146 12.73 -14.83 8.76
C VAL A 146 12.17 -16.22 8.55
N ASN A 147 12.51 -16.84 7.42
CA ASN A 147 12.05 -18.17 7.06
C ASN A 147 13.21 -18.98 6.46
N GLU A 148 13.22 -20.27 6.73
CA GLU A 148 14.14 -21.25 6.17
C GLU A 148 13.36 -22.35 5.44
N THR A 149 13.81 -22.73 4.26
CA THR A 149 13.20 -23.80 3.46
C THR A 149 14.27 -24.80 3.03
N ILE A 150 14.04 -26.08 3.31
CA ILE A 150 14.92 -27.19 2.94
C ILE A 150 14.26 -27.95 1.79
N HIS A 151 15.01 -28.16 0.70
CA HIS A 151 14.56 -28.84 -0.51
C HIS A 151 15.02 -30.30 -0.59
#